data_AF-A0A544XEV0-F1
#
_entry.id   AF-A0A544XEV0-F1
#
_cell.length_a   1.000
_cell.length_b   1.000
_cell.length_c   1.000
_cell.angle_alpha   90.00
_cell.angle_beta   90.00
_cell.angle_gamma   90.00
#
_symmetry.space_group_name_H-M   'P 1'
#
loop_
_entity.id
_entity.type
_entity.pdbx_description
1 polymer ?
#
loop_
_entity_poly.entity_id
_entity_poly.type
_entity_poly.pdbx_seq_one_letter_code
_entity_poly.pdbx_strand_id
1 'polypeptide(L)' 'MHVKKVTVKGDTATVLDCMDASRTGEADSRTHKLIPGTLSTPYFSVEATMRRGADGRWRILQKKALESKCTR' A
#
# COMPACT_ATOMS: atom_id res chain seq x y z
N MET A 1 -3.91 -6.04 4.40
CA MET A 1 -2.85 -5.14 4.89
C MET A 1 -2.22 -5.82 6.09
N HIS A 2 -0.91 -6.02 6.04
CA HIS A 2 -0.14 -6.70 7.07
C HIS A 2 1.20 -5.99 7.23
N VAL A 3 1.28 -5.14 8.27
CA VAL A 3 2.49 -4.37 8.55
C VAL A 3 3.62 -5.33 8.92
N LYS A 4 4.67 -5.35 8.10
CA LYS A 4 5.84 -6.21 8.29
C LYS A 4 6.93 -5.51 9.11
N LYS A 5 7.12 -4.21 8.88
CA LYS A 5 8.14 -3.42 9.58
C LYS A 5 7.74 -1.96 9.66
N VAL A 6 8.06 -1.33 10.78
CA VAL A 6 7.99 0.11 10.96
C VAL A 6 9.32 0.60 11.50
N THR A 7 9.89 1.62 10.87
CA THR A 7 11.07 2.33 11.36
C THR A 7 10.70 3.78 11.58
N VAL A 8 10.86 4.30 12.79
CA VAL A 8 10.57 5.70 13.13
C VAL A 8 11.86 6.44 13.44
N LYS A 9 12.03 7.64 12.88
CA LYS A 9 13.13 8.56 13.14
C LYS A 9 12.58 9.99 13.26
N GLY A 10 12.44 10.47 14.50
CA GLY A 10 11.88 11.80 14.77
C GLY A 10 10.43 11.93 14.29
N ASP A 11 10.18 12.87 13.39
CA ASP A 11 8.88 13.12 12.75
C ASP A 11 8.68 12.31 11.45
N THR A 12 9.61 11.43 11.10
CA THR A 12 9.59 10.64 9.87
C THR A 12 9.49 9.15 10.17
N ALA A 13 8.79 8.40 9.31
CA ALA A 13 8.68 6.95 9.43
C ALA A 13 8.72 6.26 8.07
N THR A 14 9.26 5.05 8.04
CA THR A 14 9.17 4.13 6.90
C THR A 14 8.37 2.91 7.33
N VAL A 15 7.32 2.60 6.58
CA VAL A 15 6.45 1.44 6.80
C VAL A 15 6.60 0.49 5.63
N LEU A 16 6.92 -0.77 5.92
CA LEU A 16 6.84 -1.87 4.98
C LEU A 16 5.59 -2.68 5.29
N ASP A 17 4.68 -2.75 4.33
CA ASP A 17 3.42 -3.48 4.41
C ASP A 17 3.36 -4.59 3.36
N CYS A 18 2.71 -5.70 3.70
CA CYS A 18 2.27 -6.68 2.72
C CYS A 18 0.79 -6.43 2.40
N MET A 19 0.54 -5.92 1.19
CA MET A 19 -0.80 -5.59 0.73
C MET A 19 -1.49 -6.84 0.18
N ASP A 20 -2.73 -7.06 0.60
CA ASP A 20 -3.62 -8.04 -0.03
C ASP A 20 -4.46 -7.30 -1.07
N ALA A 21 -4.14 -7.61 -2.32
CA ALA A 21 -4.72 -7.05 -3.52
C ALA A 21 -5.49 -8.11 -4.32
N SER A 22 -5.76 -9.29 -3.73
CA SER A 22 -6.44 -10.43 -4.37
C SER A 22 -7.82 -10.10 -4.94
N ARG A 23 -8.45 -9.02 -4.47
CA ARG A 23 -9.76 -8.54 -4.91
C ARG A 23 -9.70 -7.16 -5.56
N THR A 24 -8.51 -6.70 -5.92
CA THR A 24 -8.32 -5.40 -6.56
C THR A 24 -8.13 -5.58 -8.06
N GLY A 25 -8.71 -4.64 -8.83
CA GLY A 25 -8.55 -4.56 -10.27
C GLY A 25 -9.27 -3.33 -10.80
N GLU A 26 -9.09 -3.06 -12.09
CA GLU A 26 -9.77 -1.94 -12.75
C GLU A 26 -11.27 -2.18 -12.87
N ALA A 27 -12.05 -1.12 -12.65
CA ALA A 27 -13.49 -1.15 -12.80
C ALA A 27 -13.91 -0.18 -13.92
N ASP A 28 -14.85 -0.62 -14.75
CA ASP A 28 -15.50 0.23 -15.73
C ASP A 28 -16.21 1.38 -15.00
N SER A 29 -15.88 2.62 -15.37
CA SER A 29 -16.33 3.80 -14.64
C SER A 29 -17.83 4.08 -14.75
N ARG A 30 -18.52 3.51 -15.74
CA ARG A 30 -19.96 3.72 -15.97
C ARG A 30 -20.81 2.65 -15.27
N THR A 31 -20.33 1.41 -15.28
CA THR A 31 -21.07 0.23 -14.78
C THR A 31 -20.56 -0.26 -13.43
N HIS A 32 -19.40 0.24 -12.99
CA HIS A 32 -18.67 -0.19 -11.80
C HIS A 32 -18.32 -1.68 -11.80
N LYS A 33 -18.37 -2.34 -12.96
CA LYS A 33 -18.02 -3.74 -13.10
C LYS A 33 -16.52 -3.89 -13.26
N LEU A 34 -15.97 -4.93 -12.64
CA LEU A 34 -14.58 -5.35 -12.84
C LEU A 34 -14.33 -5.63 -14.32
N ILE A 35 -13.23 -5.10 -14.85
CA ILE A 35 -12.78 -5.42 -16.20
C ILE A 35 -12.08 -6.79 -16.18
N PRO A 36 -12.51 -7.78 -16.99
CA PRO A 36 -11.84 -9.08 -17.02
C PRO A 36 -10.36 -8.93 -17.38
N GLY A 37 -9.48 -9.64 -16.64
CA GLY A 37 -8.04 -9.62 -16.87
C GLY A 37 -7.27 -8.51 -16.15
N THR A 38 -7.93 -7.60 -15.43
CA THR A 38 -7.27 -6.50 -14.70
C THR A 38 -7.10 -6.77 -13.20
N LEU A 39 -7.29 -8.02 -12.75
CA LEU A 39 -7.05 -8.38 -11.36
C LEU A 39 -5.56 -8.24 -11.03
N SER A 40 -5.26 -7.61 -9.91
CA SER A 40 -3.88 -7.45 -9.42
C SER A 40 -3.26 -8.78 -9.02
N THR A 41 -1.93 -8.81 -8.97
CA THR A 41 -1.21 -9.86 -8.24
C THR A 41 -1.67 -9.85 -6.77
N PRO A 42 -2.02 -11.01 -6.17
CA PRO A 42 -2.72 -11.06 -4.88
C PRO A 42 -1.97 -10.45 -3.69
N TYR A 43 -0.65 -10.63 -3.62
CA TYR A 43 0.16 -10.17 -2.49
C TYR A 43 1.43 -9.52 -2.98
N PHE A 44 1.67 -8.27 -2.58
CA PHE A 44 2.88 -7.54 -2.90
C PHE A 44 3.29 -6.60 -1.77
N SER A 45 4.59 -6.34 -1.67
CA SER A 45 5.10 -5.45 -0.63
C SER A 45 4.92 -3.98 -1.05
N VAL A 46 4.58 -3.13 -0.11
CA VAL A 46 4.50 -1.68 -0.29
C VAL A 46 5.38 -1.02 0.74
N GLU A 47 6.26 -0.13 0.28
CA GLU A 47 7.03 0.74 1.16
C GLU A 47 6.44 2.14 1.11
N ALA A 48 6.11 2.69 2.28
CA ALA A 48 5.60 4.04 2.45
C ALA A 48 6.53 4.85 3.35
N THR A 49 6.91 6.05 2.88
CA THR A 49 7.55 7.08 3.70
C THR A 49 6.49 8.03 4.21
N MET A 50 6.49 8.30 5.51
CA MET A 50 5.49 9.10 6.20
C MET A 50 6.14 10.22 7.00
N ARG A 51 5.42 11.33 7.16
CA ARG A 51 5.79 12.42 8.07
C ARG A 51 4.66 12.75 9.01
N ARG A 52 5.00 12.99 10.28
CA ARG A 52 4.07 13.42 11.32
C ARG A 52 3.95 14.93 11.27
N GLY A 53 2.72 15.43 11.08
CA GLY A 53 2.43 16.85 11.14
C GLY A 53 2.47 17.40 12.57
N ALA A 54 2.40 18.72 12.70
CA ALA A 54 2.28 19.40 14.00
C ALA A 54 1.01 18.99 14.77
N ASP A 55 -0.01 18.53 14.05
CA ASP A 55 -1.25 17.95 14.60
C ASP A 55 -1.09 16.51 15.12
N GLY A 56 0.13 15.99 15.15
CA GLY A 56 0.44 14.63 15.61
C GLY A 56 0.06 13.52 14.62
N ARG A 57 -0.49 13.84 13.45
CA ARG A 57 -0.96 12.83 12.49
C ARG A 57 0.10 12.50 11.44
N TRP A 58 0.31 11.20 11.23
CA TRP A 58 1.16 10.68 10.17
C TRP A 58 0.47 10.80 8.81
N ARG A 59 1.19 11.30 7.81
CA ARG A 59 0.73 11.42 6.42
C ARG A 59 1.75 10.76 5.50
N ILE A 60 1.26 10.08 4.48
CA ILE A 60 2.12 9.48 3.45
C ILE A 60 2.72 10.61 2.61
N LEU A 61 4.05 10.66 2.53
CA LEU A 61 4.78 11.53 1.61
C LEU A 61 5.02 10.82 0.27
N GLN A 62 5.39 9.55 0.33
CA GLN A 62 5.67 8.73 -0.85
C GLN A 62 5.29 7.28 -0.57
N LYS A 63 4.81 6.58 -1.60
CA LYS A 63 4.63 5.13 -1.58
C LYS A 63 5.17 4.52 -2.86
N LYS A 64 5.66 3.30 -2.78
CA LYS A 64 6.02 2.48 -3.95
C LYS A 64 5.61 1.04 -3.72
N ALA A 65 5.07 0.40 -4.76
CA ALA A 65 4.96 -1.05 -4.80
C ALA A 65 6.36 -1.63 -5.04
N LEU A 66 6.71 -2.66 -4.29
CA LEU A 66 7.90 -3.45 -4.52
C LEU A 66 7.45 -4.68 -5.32
N GLU A 67 8.21 -5.03 -6.36
CA GLU A 67 7.88 -6.15 -7.25
C GLU A 67 7.89 -7.51 -6.54
N SER A 68 8.42 -7.59 -5.32
CA SER A 68 8.46 -8.80 -4.53
C SER A 68 7.08 -9.17 -3.98
N LYS A 69 6.65 -10.40 -4.32
CA LYS A 69 5.57 -11.08 -3.62
C LYS A 69 5.94 -11.22 -2.15
N CYS A 70 5.02 -10.86 -1.27
CA CYS A 70 5.14 -11.09 0.16
C CYS A 70 4.22 -12.24 0.58
N THR A 71 4.61 -12.93 1.64
CA THR A 71 3.75 -13.89 2.34
C THR A 71 3.07 -13.19 3.51
N ARG A 72 1.86 -13.66 3.84
CA ARG A 72 1.08 -13.15 4.96
C ARG A 72 1.80 -13.35 6.29
#